data_AF-A0A068YU92-F1
#
_entry.id   AF-A0A068YU92-F1
#
_cell.length_a   1.000
_cell.length_b   1.000
_cell.length_c   1.000
_cell.angle_alpha   90.00
_cell.angle_beta   90.00
_cell.angle_gamma   90.00
#
_symmetry.space_group_name_H-M   'P 1'
#
loop_
_entity.id
_entity.type
_entity.pdbx_description
1 polymer ?
#
loop_
_entity_poly.entity_id
_entity_poly.type
_entity_poly.pdbx_seq_one_letter_code
_entity_poly.pdbx_strand_id
1 'polypeptide(L)'
;MLIASVGMNNPAGLPRFTFGNSDLLGGLSLVPIMVGMFAVSEVLRYAITARNNVGIVQSSIGNVFKGMWGLAVKYPLSVLRGSVLGTVVGALPGAGADIAAYMSYA
;
A
#
# COMPACT_ATOMS: atom_id res chain seq x y z
N MET A 1 1.99 -21.37 -7.68
CA MET A 1 3.21 -22.09 -8.10
C MET A 1 3.74 -21.65 -9.46
N LEU A 2 2.90 -21.33 -10.45
CA LEU A 2 3.39 -20.93 -11.78
C LEU A 2 4.20 -19.62 -11.77
N ILE A 3 3.77 -18.63 -11.00
CA ILE A 3 4.45 -17.33 -10.82
C ILE A 3 5.79 -17.46 -10.07
N ALA A 4 5.92 -18.45 -9.19
CA ALA A 4 7.13 -18.70 -8.41
C ALA A 4 8.23 -19.45 -9.21
N SER A 5 7.90 -19.94 -10.41
CA SER A 5 8.82 -20.66 -11.29
C SER A 5 9.62 -19.73 -12.22
N VAL A 6 9.40 -18.42 -12.12
CA VAL A 6 10.10 -17.40 -12.91
C VAL A 6 11.51 -17.21 -12.34
N GLY A 7 12.53 -17.32 -13.19
CA GLY A 7 13.93 -17.13 -12.83
C GLY A 7 14.83 -18.30 -13.22
N MET A 8 16.05 -18.32 -12.66
CA MET A 8 16.99 -19.41 -12.92
C MET A 8 16.60 -20.68 -12.17
N ASN A 9 16.64 -21.83 -12.85
CA ASN A 9 16.54 -23.11 -12.17
C ASN A 9 17.88 -23.46 -11.48
N ASN A 10 17.81 -23.87 -10.21
CA ASN A 10 18.95 -24.47 -9.49
C ASN A 10 18.75 -25.99 -9.54
N PRO A 11 19.69 -26.84 -10.03
CA PRO A 11 21.11 -26.60 -10.31
C PRO A 11 21.48 -26.42 -11.79
N ALA A 12 20.54 -26.54 -12.74
CA ALA A 12 20.85 -26.55 -14.17
C ALA A 12 21.09 -25.15 -14.79
N GLY A 13 20.86 -24.05 -14.05
CA GLY A 13 21.14 -22.67 -14.49
C GLY A 13 20.30 -22.19 -15.67
N LEU A 14 19.25 -22.93 -16.07
CA LEU A 14 18.42 -22.57 -17.22
C LEU A 14 17.40 -21.49 -16.81
N PRO A 15 17.31 -20.38 -17.56
CA PRO A 15 16.29 -19.38 -17.32
C PRO A 15 14.90 -19.92 -17.68
N ARG A 16 13.94 -19.80 -16.75
CA ARG A 16 12.54 -20.14 -16.95
C ARG A 16 11.68 -18.88 -16.88
N PHE A 17 10.90 -18.64 -17.92
CA PHE A 17 9.97 -17.50 -18.00
C PHE A 17 10.63 -16.10 -17.86
N THR A 18 11.91 -15.95 -18.23
CA THR A 18 12.61 -14.66 -18.19
C THR A 18 12.51 -13.86 -19.48
N PHE A 19 12.01 -14.45 -20.58
CA PHE A 19 11.73 -13.79 -21.87
C PHE A 19 12.89 -12.92 -22.43
N GLY A 20 14.14 -13.25 -22.09
CA GLY A 20 15.33 -12.48 -22.50
C GLY A 20 15.67 -11.26 -21.64
N ASN A 21 14.91 -11.00 -20.57
CA ASN A 21 15.20 -9.93 -19.61
C ASN A 21 16.04 -10.45 -18.43
N SER A 22 17.18 -9.80 -18.18
CA SER A 22 18.10 -10.11 -17.09
C SER A 22 17.50 -9.88 -15.70
N ASP A 23 16.58 -8.93 -15.55
CA ASP A 23 15.95 -8.62 -14.26
C ASP A 23 15.10 -9.77 -13.74
N LEU A 24 14.56 -10.59 -14.66
CA LEU A 24 13.75 -11.75 -14.34
C LEU A 24 14.59 -12.98 -13.97
N LEU A 25 15.91 -12.97 -14.14
CA LEU A 25 16.80 -14.10 -13.78
C LEU A 25 16.76 -14.37 -12.27
N GLY A 26 16.65 -13.32 -11.46
CA GLY A 26 16.48 -13.40 -10.01
C GLY A 26 15.04 -13.72 -9.57
N GLY A 27 14.13 -13.90 -10.53
CA GLY A 27 12.70 -14.05 -10.28
C GLY A 27 11.96 -12.73 -10.18
N LEU A 28 10.73 -12.77 -9.68
CA LEU A 28 9.88 -11.59 -9.57
C LEU A 28 10.11 -10.87 -8.23
N SER A 29 10.31 -9.55 -8.29
CA SER A 29 10.41 -8.72 -7.10
C SER A 29 9.08 -8.70 -6.31
N LEU A 30 9.20 -8.57 -4.98
CA LEU A 30 8.06 -8.59 -4.06
C LEU A 30 7.06 -7.47 -4.34
N VAL A 31 7.54 -6.27 -4.66
CA VAL A 31 6.69 -5.08 -4.87
C VAL A 31 5.72 -5.29 -6.04
N PRO A 32 6.17 -5.66 -7.27
CA PRO A 32 5.26 -6.02 -8.37
C PRO A 32 4.26 -7.13 -8.02
N ILE A 33 4.71 -8.17 -7.30
CA ILE A 33 3.84 -9.29 -6.90
C ILE A 33 2.70 -8.79 -6.00
N MET A 34 3.03 -7.98 -4.99
CA MET A 34 2.05 -7.41 -4.06
C MET A 34 1.04 -6.52 -4.78
N VAL A 35 1.51 -5.64 -5.66
CA VAL A 35 0.64 -4.74 -6.44
C VAL A 35 -0.28 -5.55 -7.36
N GLY A 36 0.24 -6.58 -8.05
CA GLY A 36 -0.55 -7.43 -8.92
C GLY A 36 -1.63 -8.24 -8.16
N MET A 37 -1.27 -8.82 -7.02
CA MET A 37 -2.21 -9.56 -6.16
C MET A 37 -3.34 -8.66 -5.66
N PHE A 38 -3.01 -7.44 -5.24
CA PHE A 38 -4.02 -6.45 -4.83
C PHE A 38 -4.97 -6.09 -5.98
N ALA A 39 -4.42 -5.78 -7.16
CA ALA A 39 -5.22 -5.45 -8.33
C ALA A 39 -6.19 -6.58 -8.72
N VAL A 40 -5.73 -7.84 -8.72
CA VAL A 40 -6.59 -9.00 -8.99
C VAL A 40 -7.72 -9.10 -7.96
N SER A 41 -7.42 -8.91 -6.67
CA SER A 41 -8.45 -8.93 -5.62
C SER A 41 -9.50 -7.84 -5.83
N GLU A 42 -9.08 -6.63 -6.17
CA GLU A 42 -10.01 -5.50 -6.35
C GLU A 42 -10.87 -5.68 -7.61
N VAL A 43 -10.30 -6.20 -8.70
CA VAL A 43 -11.06 -6.53 -9.91
C VAL A 43 -12.09 -7.62 -9.64
N LEU A 44 -11.73 -8.68 -8.91
CA LEU A 44 -12.68 -9.73 -8.53
C LEU A 44 -13.78 -9.18 -7.62
N ARG A 45 -13.42 -8.37 -6.63
CA ARG A 45 -14.37 -7.70 -5.73
C ARG A 45 -15.32 -6.79 -6.50
N TYR A 46 -14.80 -6.00 -7.44
CA TYR A 46 -15.59 -5.12 -8.29
C TYR A 46 -16.52 -5.94 -9.19
N ALA A 47 -16.05 -7.01 -9.82
CA ALA A 47 -16.88 -7.86 -10.67
C ALA A 47 -18.07 -8.47 -9.93
N ILE A 48 -17.89 -8.82 -8.64
CA ILE A 48 -18.96 -9.36 -7.79
C ILE A 48 -19.87 -8.24 -7.28
N THR A 49 -19.30 -7.11 -6.87
CA THR A 49 -20.03 -5.99 -6.23
C THR A 49 -20.77 -5.12 -7.24
N ALA A 50 -20.30 -5.03 -8.49
CA ALA A 50 -20.90 -4.21 -9.55
C ALA A 50 -22.35 -4.61 -9.90
N ARG A 51 -22.82 -5.80 -9.48
CA ARG A 51 -24.25 -6.18 -9.58
C ARG A 51 -25.13 -5.46 -8.57
N ASN A 52 -24.59 -5.08 -7.41
CA ASN A 52 -25.29 -4.21 -6.50
C ASN A 52 -25.01 -2.78 -6.95
N ASN A 53 -25.94 -2.23 -7.74
CA ASN A 53 -26.13 -0.79 -7.86
C ASN A 53 -26.50 -0.24 -6.47
N VAL A 54 -25.54 -0.22 -5.54
CA VAL A 54 -25.59 0.66 -4.39
C VAL A 54 -25.42 2.01 -5.03
N GLY A 55 -26.56 2.68 -5.27
CA GLY A 55 -26.60 4.01 -5.85
C GLY A 55 -25.48 4.81 -5.21
N ILE A 56 -24.53 5.24 -6.05
CA ILE A 56 -23.42 6.06 -5.60
C ILE A 56 -24.10 7.30 -5.07
N VAL A 57 -24.31 7.36 -3.75
CA VAL A 57 -24.70 8.59 -3.09
C VAL A 57 -23.46 9.44 -3.29
N GLN A 58 -23.48 10.20 -4.37
CA GLN A 58 -22.57 11.31 -4.61
C GLN A 58 -22.93 12.35 -3.55
N SER A 59 -22.70 12.02 -2.28
CA SER A 59 -22.62 13.02 -1.24
C SER A 59 -21.51 13.94 -1.73
N SER A 60 -21.86 15.18 -1.98
CA SER A 60 -20.87 16.22 -2.18
C SER A 60 -20.01 16.17 -0.93
N ILE A 61 -18.84 15.54 -1.05
CA ILE A 61 -17.81 15.59 -0.02
C ILE A 61 -17.46 17.07 0.02
N GLY A 62 -18.06 17.77 0.98
CA GLY A 62 -17.79 19.18 1.20
C GLY A 62 -16.30 19.38 1.46
N ASN A 63 -15.87 20.64 1.58
CA ASN A 63 -14.48 20.92 1.85
C ASN A 63 -14.03 20.24 3.17
N VAL A 64 -13.17 19.22 3.07
CA VAL A 64 -12.65 18.42 4.19
C VAL A 64 -11.90 19.30 5.20
N PHE A 65 -11.38 20.44 4.73
CA PHE A 65 -10.68 21.42 5.55
C PHE A 65 -11.62 22.39 6.30
N LYS A 66 -12.93 22.33 6.05
CA LYS A 66 -13.90 23.24 6.68
C LYS A 66 -13.99 22.92 8.17
N GLY A 67 -13.43 23.82 9.00
CA GLY A 67 -13.39 23.69 10.46
C GLY A 67 -12.05 23.22 11.03
N MET A 68 -11.11 22.74 10.19
CA MET A 68 -9.78 22.33 10.66
C MET A 68 -9.01 23.48 11.31
N TRP A 69 -9.13 24.70 10.78
CA TRP A 69 -8.51 25.89 11.36
C TRP A 69 -9.10 26.24 12.74
N GLY A 70 -10.42 26.10 12.91
CA GLY A 70 -11.08 26.32 14.19
C GLY A 70 -10.68 25.28 15.24
N LEU A 71 -10.51 24.02 14.83
CA LEU A 71 -9.99 22.95 15.69
C LEU A 71 -8.52 23.18 16.07
N ALA A 72 -7.70 23.68 15.14
CA ALA A 72 -6.30 23.98 15.40
C ALA A 72 -6.09 25.12 16.40
N VAL A 73 -6.91 26.17 16.31
CA VAL A 73 -6.89 27.30 17.26
C VAL A 73 -7.48 26.89 18.62
N LYS A 74 -8.47 25.99 18.64
CA LYS A 74 -9.11 25.51 19.88
C LYS A 74 -8.21 24.57 20.70
N TYR A 75 -7.33 23.81 20.05
CA TYR A 75 -6.47 22.82 20.73
C TYR A 75 -4.97 22.94 20.35
N PRO A 76 -4.32 24.06 20.67
CA PRO A 76 -2.94 24.33 20.24
C PRO A 76 -1.93 23.33 20.81
N LEU A 77 -2.09 22.88 22.07
CA LEU A 77 -1.22 21.85 22.65
C LEU A 77 -1.36 20.50 21.94
N SER A 78 -2.57 20.16 21.48
CA SER A 78 -2.83 18.89 20.80
C SER A 78 -2.26 18.87 19.39
N VAL A 79 -2.29 20.01 18.70
CA VAL A 79 -1.65 20.18 17.39
C VAL A 79 -0.13 20.15 17.56
N LEU A 80 0.43 20.91 18.51
CA LEU A 80 1.88 20.96 18.73
C LEU A 80 2.46 19.59 19.07
N ARG A 81 1.86 18.83 20.01
CA ARG A 81 2.33 17.48 20.35
C ARG A 81 2.25 16.52 19.16
N GLY A 82 1.17 16.61 18.37
CA GLY A 82 0.97 15.77 17.18
C GLY A 82 1.97 16.10 16.08
N SER A 83 2.24 17.39 15.85
CA SER A 83 3.25 17.87 14.92
C SER A 83 4.66 17.46 15.33
N VAL A 84 5.02 17.61 16.62
CA VAL A 84 6.34 17.21 17.12
C VAL A 84 6.54 15.71 16.99
N LEU A 85 5.57 14.90 17.43
CA LEU A 85 5.63 13.44 17.30
C LEU A 85 5.66 13.01 15.83
N GLY A 86 4.85 13.63 14.97
CA GLY A 86 4.82 13.36 13.53
C GLY A 86 6.12 13.73 12.83
N THR A 87 6.76 14.84 13.21
CA THR A 87 8.07 15.24 12.69
C THR A 87 9.18 14.31 13.19
N VAL A 88 9.18 13.90 14.46
CA VAL A 88 10.18 12.96 15.01
C VAL A 88 10.05 11.58 14.33
N VAL A 89 8.83 11.07 14.18
CA VAL A 89 8.58 9.78 13.51
C VAL A 89 8.86 9.89 12.01
N GLY A 90 8.45 10.98 11.36
CA GLY A 90 8.65 11.21 9.93
C GLY A 90 10.10 11.50 9.53
N ALA A 91 10.91 12.04 10.45
CA ALA A 91 12.33 12.30 10.22
C ALA A 91 13.20 11.03 10.29
N LEU A 92 12.68 9.91 10.82
CA LEU A 92 13.39 8.64 10.86
C LEU A 92 13.32 7.96 9.48
N PRO A 93 14.45 7.86 8.74
CA PRO A 93 14.45 7.22 7.43
C PRO A 93 14.33 5.70 7.61
N GLY A 94 13.36 5.08 6.94
CA GLY A 94 13.31 3.63 6.76
C GLY A 94 12.74 2.77 7.89
N ALA A 95 12.22 3.33 8.99
CA ALA A 95 11.74 2.55 10.14
C ALA A 95 10.20 2.59 10.37
N GLY A 96 9.47 3.47 9.70
CA GLY A 96 8.06 3.75 10.03
C GLY A 96 7.07 2.63 9.66
N ALA A 97 7.25 1.97 8.51
CA ALA A 97 6.29 0.99 8.02
C ALA A 97 6.33 -0.33 8.80
N ASP A 98 7.54 -0.86 9.05
CA ASP A 98 7.69 -2.14 9.76
C ASP A 98 7.34 -2.01 11.25
N ILE A 99 7.77 -0.93 11.92
CA ILE A 99 7.46 -0.72 13.36
C ILE A 99 5.96 -0.50 13.57
N ALA A 100 5.28 0.23 12.68
CA ALA A 100 3.83 0.42 12.74
C ALA A 100 3.06 -0.90 12.53
N ALA A 101 3.54 -1.78 11.65
CA ALA A 101 2.93 -3.09 11.43
C ALA A 101 3.05 -4.01 12.66
N TYR A 102 4.20 -4.01 13.34
CA TYR A 102 4.37 -4.77 14.58
C TYR A 102 3.53 -4.20 15.74
N MET A 103 3.42 -2.88 15.87
CA MET A 103 2.60 -2.25 16.91
C MET A 103 1.09 -2.41 16.69
N SER A 104 0.63 -2.54 15.44
CA SER A 104 -0.79 -2.77 15.14
C SER A 104 -1.24 -4.23 15.36
N TYR A 105 -0.29 -5.15 15.59
CA TYR A 105 -0.56 -6.56 15.83
C TYR A 105 -0.52 -6.93 17.33
N ALA A 106 -0.09 -6.03 18.20
CA ALA A 106 -0.09 -6.18 19.66
C ALA A 106 -1.28 -5.45 20.30
#